data_AF-A0A5J4J3A6-F1
#
_entry.id   AF-A0A5J4J3A6-F1
#
_cell.length_a   1.000
_cell.length_b   1.000
_cell.length_c   1.000
_cell.angle_alpha   90.00
_cell.angle_beta   90.00
_cell.angle_gamma   90.00
#
_symmetry.space_group_name_H-M   'P 1'
#
loop_
_entity.id
_entity.type
_entity.pdbx_description
1 polymer ?
#
loop_
_entity_poly.entity_id
_entity_poly.type
_entity_poly.pdbx_seq_one_letter_code
_entity_poly.pdbx_strand_id
1 'polypeptide(L)'
;MKERNYRFSLTKKIVLFVTILSFITYTSSGIFIYVVFPFFSNSISQSWFIVLTLALGIIWSGILSYFVARLIVKPMRRLESAAIKASSGNLQHEVPVPKSGDEIESLASAFNRMIANLREMVAQINGNVEHTKEKVSEISKKTGVATNQAENINQTVEEISLGAEQSAAATQSAADLVEEIYRLATEVREKADTCKHSSDHMLGEVKASKEAIDSLVTGVEEMAKENAASLEAVHRLAEDTKKVEDIVSFVGEVAAQTNLLALNASIEAARAGEHGKGFAVVANEVRKLADESAQAVQGIAGLIQHIEEEVSHVVGQITVQVQNANDEAVKGKQANEAMGQMTDSILLVAGAVDNIASLAKNQMESIQEAARQSQEVAAIAEQTSAGAKEVTSITNEQAHVMESIEKLVGQLERDAEKLKGNIGRFQIR
;
A
#
# COMPACT_ATOMS: atom_id res chain seq x y z
N MET A 1 -65.45 14.80 -46.23
CA MET A 1 -66.70 15.50 -45.87
C MET A 1 -67.83 14.89 -46.69
N LYS A 2 -68.83 14.26 -46.06
CA LYS A 2 -70.06 13.84 -46.76
C LYS A 2 -70.93 15.09 -46.92
N GLU A 3 -71.28 15.46 -48.15
CA GLU A 3 -72.31 16.48 -48.39
C GLU A 3 -73.62 16.00 -47.75
N ARG A 4 -74.10 16.73 -46.74
CA ARG A 4 -75.41 16.45 -46.14
C ARG A 4 -76.48 16.88 -47.13
N ASN A 5 -77.11 15.92 -47.79
CA ASN A 5 -78.33 16.16 -48.56
C ASN A 5 -79.48 16.48 -47.60
N TYR A 6 -79.78 17.76 -47.44
CA TYR A 6 -80.94 18.20 -46.65
C TYR A 6 -82.22 17.86 -47.42
N ARG A 7 -83.11 17.06 -46.80
CA ARG A 7 -84.44 16.77 -47.35
C ARG A 7 -85.24 18.06 -47.60
N PHE A 8 -84.96 19.13 -46.84
CA PHE A 8 -85.62 20.43 -46.95
C PHE A 8 -84.68 21.58 -46.57
N SER A 9 -83.74 21.94 -47.46
CA SER A 9 -82.79 23.06 -47.25
C SER A 9 -83.50 24.39 -46.96
N LEU A 10 -82.85 25.28 -46.23
CA LEU A 10 -83.25 26.66 -45.96
C LEU A 10 -83.57 27.41 -47.25
N THR A 11 -82.76 27.23 -48.31
CA THR A 11 -83.03 27.79 -49.63
C THR A 11 -84.36 27.29 -50.19
N LYS A 12 -84.61 25.97 -50.18
CA LYS A 12 -85.90 25.37 -50.55
C LYS A 12 -87.06 25.87 -49.67
N LYS A 13 -86.85 26.09 -48.37
CA LYS A 13 -87.87 26.66 -47.46
C LYS A 13 -88.20 28.10 -47.79
N ILE A 14 -87.19 28.92 -48.05
CA ILE A 14 -87.36 30.32 -48.44
C ILE A 14 -88.07 30.38 -49.80
N VAL A 15 -87.61 29.61 -50.79
CA VAL A 15 -88.24 29.56 -52.11
C VAL A 15 -89.69 29.06 -52.01
N LEU A 16 -89.94 27.97 -51.29
CA LEU A 16 -91.31 27.47 -51.08
C LEU A 16 -92.19 28.49 -50.35
N PHE A 17 -91.66 29.16 -49.33
CA PHE A 17 -92.36 30.22 -48.61
C PHE A 17 -92.70 31.38 -49.54
N VAL A 18 -91.75 31.87 -50.33
CA VAL A 18 -91.95 32.96 -51.29
C VAL A 18 -92.95 32.55 -52.37
N THR A 19 -92.90 31.31 -52.87
CA THR A 19 -93.85 30.79 -53.87
C THR A 19 -95.26 30.66 -53.29
N ILE A 20 -95.41 30.09 -52.08
CA ILE A 20 -96.70 29.99 -51.39
C ILE A 20 -97.25 31.38 -51.06
N LEU A 21 -96.40 32.30 -50.59
CA LEU A 21 -96.78 33.67 -50.29
C LEU A 21 -97.25 34.40 -51.55
N SER A 22 -96.51 34.27 -52.66
CA SER A 22 -96.88 34.86 -53.95
C SER A 22 -98.19 34.27 -54.47
N PHE A 23 -98.38 32.95 -54.36
CA PHE A 23 -99.61 32.29 -54.75
C PHE A 23 -100.81 32.76 -53.90
N ILE A 24 -100.68 32.82 -52.58
CA ILE A 24 -101.74 33.29 -51.67
C ILE A 24 -102.06 34.76 -51.93
N THR A 25 -101.05 35.61 -52.11
CA THR A 25 -101.23 37.06 -52.31
C THR A 25 -101.84 37.38 -53.67
N TYR A 26 -101.42 36.72 -54.74
CA TYR A 26 -102.03 36.90 -56.06
C TYR A 26 -103.45 36.32 -56.11
N THR A 27 -103.68 35.15 -55.51
CA THR A 27 -105.02 34.53 -55.47
C THR A 27 -105.97 35.35 -54.60
N SER A 28 -105.54 35.83 -53.43
CA SER A 28 -106.37 36.69 -52.60
C SER A 28 -106.65 38.02 -53.29
N SER A 29 -105.65 38.66 -53.88
CA SER A 29 -105.84 39.90 -54.66
C SER A 29 -106.81 39.67 -55.82
N GLY A 30 -106.71 38.54 -56.53
CA GLY A 30 -107.64 38.14 -57.59
C GLY A 30 -109.08 37.96 -57.08
N ILE A 31 -109.28 37.28 -55.95
CA ILE A 31 -110.62 37.11 -55.35
C ILE A 31 -111.21 38.46 -54.93
N PHE A 32 -110.43 39.33 -54.27
CA PHE A 32 -110.91 40.64 -53.87
C PHE A 32 -111.29 41.50 -55.09
N ILE A 33 -110.46 41.50 -56.14
CA ILE A 33 -110.69 42.31 -57.34
C ILE A 33 -111.85 41.79 -58.20
N TYR A 34 -111.95 40.47 -58.43
CA TYR A 34 -112.94 39.91 -59.37
C TYR A 34 -114.25 39.45 -58.71
N VAL A 35 -114.22 39.06 -57.43
CA VAL A 35 -115.39 38.47 -56.74
C VAL A 35 -115.98 39.41 -55.69
N VAL A 36 -115.15 40.15 -54.96
CA VAL A 36 -115.61 41.04 -53.86
C VAL A 36 -115.95 42.44 -54.35
N PHE A 37 -115.22 42.96 -55.34
CA PHE A 37 -115.47 44.30 -55.91
C PHE A 37 -116.93 44.56 -56.34
N PRO A 38 -117.66 43.62 -57.00
CA PRO A 38 -119.06 43.84 -57.38
C PRO A 38 -119.97 44.24 -56.21
N PHE A 39 -119.68 43.76 -55.00
CA PHE A 39 -120.45 44.07 -53.78
C PHE A 39 -120.20 45.49 -53.25
N PHE A 40 -119.09 46.13 -53.62
CA PHE A 40 -118.71 47.49 -53.19
C PHE A 40 -118.74 48.52 -54.33
N SER A 41 -119.21 48.11 -55.51
CA SER A 41 -119.24 48.91 -56.75
C SER A 41 -120.04 50.22 -56.64
N ASN A 42 -120.99 50.30 -55.70
CA ASN A 42 -121.78 51.51 -55.46
C ASN A 42 -121.06 52.59 -54.62
N SER A 43 -119.96 52.26 -53.94
CA SER A 43 -119.34 53.17 -52.96
C SER A 43 -117.91 53.61 -53.32
N ILE A 44 -117.19 52.89 -54.17
CA ILE A 44 -115.77 53.16 -54.47
C ILE A 44 -115.48 52.88 -55.96
N SER A 45 -114.71 53.76 -56.61
CA SER A 45 -114.26 53.57 -57.99
C SER A 45 -113.32 52.36 -58.14
N GLN A 46 -113.42 51.64 -59.27
CA GLN A 46 -112.63 50.44 -59.55
C GLN A 46 -111.12 50.63 -59.38
N SER A 47 -110.56 51.74 -59.86
CA SER A 47 -109.13 52.04 -59.76
C SER A 47 -108.67 52.19 -58.31
N TRP A 48 -109.46 52.85 -57.46
CA TRP A 48 -109.13 53.02 -56.04
C TRP A 48 -109.21 51.71 -55.24
N PHE A 49 -110.15 50.83 -55.57
CA PHE A 49 -110.28 49.53 -54.90
C PHE A 49 -109.13 48.56 -55.24
N ILE A 50 -108.67 48.56 -56.50
CA ILE A 50 -107.49 47.79 -56.94
C ILE A 50 -106.24 48.27 -56.20
N VAL A 51 -106.01 49.58 -56.12
CA VAL A 51 -104.88 50.17 -55.40
C VAL A 51 -104.90 49.79 -53.92
N LEU A 52 -106.06 49.83 -53.27
CA LEU A 52 -106.22 49.47 -51.85
C LEU A 52 -105.92 47.99 -51.59
N THR A 53 -106.38 47.09 -52.48
CA THR A 53 -106.16 45.64 -52.35
C THR A 53 -104.69 45.28 -52.54
N LEU A 54 -104.01 45.89 -53.53
CA LEU A 54 -102.58 45.73 -53.73
C LEU A 54 -101.77 46.28 -52.53
N ALA A 55 -102.17 47.43 -51.99
CA ALA A 55 -101.54 48.00 -50.79
C ALA A 55 -101.68 47.07 -49.57
N LEU A 56 -102.87 46.49 -49.34
CA LEU A 56 -103.09 45.51 -48.27
C LEU A 56 -102.30 44.22 -48.50
N GLY A 57 -102.17 43.76 -49.76
CA GLY A 57 -101.35 42.62 -50.14
C GLY A 57 -99.86 42.83 -49.82
N ILE A 58 -99.34 44.04 -50.06
CA ILE A 58 -97.97 44.43 -49.70
C ILE A 58 -97.79 44.41 -48.17
N ILE A 59 -98.74 44.98 -47.43
CA ILE A 59 -98.70 45.01 -45.96
C ILE A 59 -98.71 43.59 -45.38
N TRP A 60 -99.62 42.72 -45.85
CA TRP A 60 -99.69 41.33 -45.40
C TRP A 60 -98.43 40.54 -45.74
N SER A 61 -97.85 40.75 -46.93
CA SER A 61 -96.59 40.14 -47.34
C SER A 61 -95.42 40.59 -46.46
N GLY A 62 -95.38 41.87 -46.09
CA GLY A 62 -94.38 42.43 -45.17
C GLY A 62 -94.47 41.83 -43.76
N ILE A 63 -95.67 41.67 -43.21
CA ILE A 63 -95.90 41.05 -41.90
C ILE A 63 -95.42 39.60 -41.91
N LEU A 64 -95.82 38.79 -42.90
CA LEU A 64 -95.44 37.38 -42.95
C LEU A 64 -93.93 37.21 -43.19
N SER A 65 -93.35 38.05 -44.05
CA SER A 65 -91.90 38.09 -44.28
C SER A 65 -91.12 38.44 -43.00
N TYR A 66 -91.64 39.35 -42.17
CA TYR A 66 -91.04 39.68 -40.88
C TYR A 66 -91.04 38.48 -39.92
N PHE A 67 -92.13 37.70 -39.85
CA PHE A 67 -92.16 36.48 -39.01
C PHE A 67 -91.16 35.42 -39.47
N VAL A 68 -91.05 35.16 -40.78
CA VAL A 68 -90.08 34.19 -41.32
C VAL A 68 -88.65 34.68 -41.17
N ALA A 69 -88.39 35.97 -41.44
CA ALA A 69 -87.09 36.58 -41.18
C ALA A 69 -86.71 36.43 -39.70
N ARG A 70 -87.64 36.65 -38.77
CA ARG A 70 -87.39 36.46 -37.33
C ARG A 70 -87.08 35.00 -36.97
N LEU A 71 -87.69 34.02 -37.64
CA LEU A 71 -87.40 32.60 -37.43
C LEU A 71 -85.99 32.19 -37.89
N ILE A 72 -85.44 32.84 -38.93
CA ILE A 72 -84.10 32.55 -39.48
C ILE A 72 -83.02 33.39 -38.77
N VAL A 73 -83.26 34.69 -38.61
CA VAL A 73 -82.30 35.65 -38.06
C VAL A 73 -82.04 35.42 -36.57
N LYS A 74 -83.06 34.99 -35.80
CA LYS A 74 -82.90 34.77 -34.34
C LYS A 74 -81.90 33.65 -34.01
N PRO A 75 -81.95 32.46 -34.63
CA PRO A 75 -80.88 31.46 -34.52
C PRO A 75 -79.51 31.93 -35.00
N MET A 76 -79.43 32.67 -36.11
CA MET A 76 -78.17 33.19 -36.63
C MET A 76 -77.50 34.20 -35.69
N ARG A 77 -78.26 35.15 -35.13
CA ARG A 77 -77.76 36.11 -34.13
C ARG A 77 -77.28 35.42 -32.85
N ARG A 78 -77.89 34.28 -32.49
CA ARG A 78 -77.42 33.47 -31.34
C ARG A 78 -76.10 32.77 -31.64
N LEU A 79 -75.94 32.23 -32.85
CA LEU A 79 -74.67 31.66 -33.31
C LEU A 79 -73.57 32.71 -33.40
N GLU A 80 -73.87 33.87 -33.96
CA GLU A 80 -72.97 35.04 -34.00
C GLU A 80 -72.54 35.45 -32.58
N SER A 81 -73.49 35.65 -31.67
CA SER A 81 -73.18 36.01 -30.29
C SER A 81 -72.35 34.94 -29.57
N ALA A 82 -72.63 33.66 -29.80
CA ALA A 82 -71.85 32.58 -29.24
C ALA A 82 -70.44 32.49 -29.84
N ALA A 83 -70.29 32.75 -31.15
CA ALA A 83 -68.99 32.82 -31.81
C ALA A 83 -68.15 33.99 -31.28
N ILE A 84 -68.76 35.16 -31.05
CA ILE A 84 -68.10 36.31 -30.41
C ILE A 84 -67.62 35.93 -29.00
N LYS A 85 -68.49 35.32 -28.19
CA LYS A 85 -68.12 34.83 -26.84
C LYS A 85 -67.00 33.79 -26.87
N ALA A 86 -67.03 32.86 -27.84
CA ALA A 86 -65.97 31.88 -28.03
C ALA A 86 -64.65 32.52 -28.46
N SER A 87 -64.70 33.53 -29.33
CA SER A 87 -63.51 34.29 -29.77
C SER A 87 -62.86 35.09 -28.64
N SER A 88 -63.64 35.50 -27.64
CA SER A 88 -63.13 36.13 -26.41
C SER A 88 -62.72 35.10 -25.35
N GLY A 89 -62.64 33.81 -25.69
CA GLY A 89 -62.20 32.74 -24.79
C GLY A 89 -63.30 32.14 -23.92
N ASN A 90 -64.55 32.61 -23.96
CA ASN A 90 -65.65 31.97 -23.21
C ASN A 90 -66.19 30.77 -23.99
N LEU A 91 -65.67 29.59 -23.66
CA LEU A 91 -66.08 28.34 -24.28
C LEU A 91 -67.24 27.66 -23.55
N GLN A 92 -67.79 28.24 -22.47
CA GLN A 92 -68.79 27.56 -21.62
C GLN A 92 -70.19 27.46 -22.23
N HIS A 93 -70.51 28.34 -23.18
CA HIS A 93 -71.86 28.47 -23.71
C HIS A 93 -72.10 27.58 -24.92
N GLU A 94 -73.07 26.67 -24.83
CA GLU A 94 -73.55 25.90 -25.96
C GLU A 94 -74.71 26.62 -26.65
N VAL A 95 -74.75 26.54 -27.98
CA VAL A 95 -75.85 27.13 -28.74
C VAL A 95 -76.99 26.11 -28.82
N PRO A 96 -78.24 26.49 -28.46
CA PRO A 96 -79.38 25.61 -28.64
C PRO A 96 -79.53 25.22 -30.11
N VAL A 97 -79.51 23.92 -30.40
CA VAL A 97 -79.66 23.41 -31.76
C VAL A 97 -81.13 23.48 -32.16
N PRO A 98 -81.50 24.32 -33.16
CA PRO A 98 -82.87 24.35 -33.65
C PRO A 98 -83.19 23.03 -34.34
N LYS A 99 -84.38 22.46 -34.08
CA LYS A 99 -84.88 21.25 -34.76
C LYS A 99 -85.47 21.62 -36.13
N SER A 100 -84.69 22.28 -36.96
CA SER A 100 -85.15 22.83 -38.24
C SER A 100 -84.93 21.86 -39.41
N GLY A 101 -84.03 20.89 -39.32
CA GLY A 101 -83.73 19.95 -40.40
C GLY A 101 -83.02 20.59 -41.61
N ASP A 102 -82.44 21.77 -41.43
CA ASP A 102 -81.80 22.59 -42.45
C ASP A 102 -80.36 22.99 -42.08
N GLU A 103 -79.75 23.86 -42.88
CA GLU A 103 -78.38 24.34 -42.72
C GLU A 103 -78.13 25.01 -41.37
N ILE A 104 -79.14 25.61 -40.73
CA ILE A 104 -79.03 26.26 -39.42
C ILE A 104 -78.80 25.21 -38.32
N GLU A 105 -79.53 24.09 -38.36
CA GLU A 105 -79.32 22.96 -37.45
C GLU A 105 -77.91 22.38 -37.61
N SER A 106 -77.47 22.20 -38.86
CA SER A 106 -76.14 21.65 -39.13
C SER A 106 -75.02 22.60 -38.72
N LEU A 107 -75.18 23.90 -38.94
CA LEU A 107 -74.22 24.92 -38.52
C LEU A 107 -74.14 25.02 -36.99
N ALA A 108 -75.28 25.01 -36.29
CA ALA A 108 -75.30 25.01 -34.83
C ALA A 108 -74.64 23.75 -34.24
N SER A 109 -74.89 22.58 -34.85
CA SER A 109 -74.26 21.33 -34.44
C SER A 109 -72.75 21.33 -34.71
N ALA A 110 -72.32 21.84 -35.86
CA ALA A 110 -70.90 21.96 -36.20
C ALA A 110 -70.17 22.95 -35.27
N PHE A 111 -70.81 24.07 -34.95
CA PHE A 111 -70.30 25.05 -33.99
C PHE A 111 -70.11 24.43 -32.59
N ASN A 112 -71.12 23.74 -32.06
CA ASN A 112 -71.00 23.07 -30.76
C ASN A 112 -69.88 22.00 -30.76
N ARG A 113 -69.71 21.26 -31.86
CA ARG A 113 -68.60 20.29 -31.99
C ARG A 113 -67.23 20.98 -32.00
N MET A 114 -67.10 22.12 -32.68
CA MET A 114 -65.89 22.93 -32.64
C MET A 114 -65.59 23.41 -31.22
N ILE A 115 -66.59 23.92 -30.49
CA ILE A 115 -66.44 24.33 -29.09
C ILE A 115 -66.02 23.13 -28.21
N ALA A 116 -66.64 21.96 -28.37
CA ALA A 116 -66.26 20.76 -27.63
C ALA A 116 -64.79 20.37 -27.87
N ASN A 117 -64.34 20.35 -29.13
CA ASN A 117 -62.94 20.06 -29.46
C ASN A 117 -61.97 21.12 -28.89
N LEU A 118 -62.36 22.41 -28.90
CA LEU A 118 -61.55 23.48 -28.29
C LEU A 118 -61.47 23.31 -26.77
N ARG A 119 -62.57 22.95 -26.09
CA ARG A 119 -62.57 22.66 -24.65
C ARG A 119 -61.63 21.50 -24.33
N GLU A 120 -61.71 20.41 -25.09
CA GLU A 120 -60.84 19.24 -24.90
C GLU A 120 -59.37 19.61 -25.10
N MET A 121 -59.05 20.37 -26.14
CA MET A 121 -57.69 20.86 -26.40
C MET A 121 -57.17 21.74 -25.25
N VAL A 122 -57.96 22.71 -24.79
CA VAL A 122 -57.59 23.58 -23.64
C VAL A 122 -57.37 22.74 -22.38
N ALA A 123 -58.24 21.76 -22.11
CA ALA A 123 -58.11 20.87 -20.95
C ALA A 123 -56.85 19.99 -21.03
N GLN A 124 -56.56 19.41 -22.20
CA GLN A 124 -55.35 18.63 -22.43
C GLN A 124 -54.09 19.47 -22.29
N ILE A 125 -54.07 20.69 -22.83
CA ILE A 125 -52.89 21.56 -22.69
C ILE A 125 -52.71 21.98 -21.23
N ASN A 126 -53.79 22.28 -20.49
CA ASN A 126 -53.70 22.59 -19.07
C ASN A 126 -53.13 21.41 -18.26
N GLY A 127 -53.57 20.17 -18.55
CA GLY A 127 -53.00 18.96 -17.96
C GLY A 127 -51.51 18.79 -18.28
N ASN A 128 -51.12 19.03 -19.54
CA ASN A 128 -49.71 18.95 -19.96
C ASN A 128 -48.83 20.03 -19.31
N VAL A 129 -49.36 21.24 -19.09
CA VAL A 129 -48.66 22.32 -18.38
C VAL A 129 -48.39 21.92 -16.93
N GLU A 130 -49.38 21.37 -16.24
CA GLU A 130 -49.19 20.96 -14.83
C GLU A 130 -48.20 19.80 -14.72
N HIS A 131 -48.30 18.79 -15.61
CA HIS A 131 -47.32 17.71 -15.67
C HIS A 131 -45.91 18.21 -16.03
N THR A 132 -45.79 19.21 -16.90
CA THR A 132 -44.50 19.85 -17.22
C THR A 132 -43.93 20.52 -15.97
N LYS A 133 -44.74 21.24 -15.19
CA LYS A 133 -44.32 21.89 -13.96
C LYS A 133 -43.82 20.88 -12.91
N GLU A 134 -44.53 19.77 -12.73
CA GLU A 134 -44.09 18.68 -11.85
C GLU A 134 -42.72 18.13 -12.30
N LYS A 135 -42.54 17.90 -13.60
CA LYS A 135 -41.27 17.39 -14.16
C LYS A 135 -40.12 18.38 -14.04
N VAL A 136 -40.37 19.67 -14.26
CA VAL A 136 -39.41 20.76 -14.03
C VAL A 136 -38.93 20.77 -12.59
N SER A 137 -39.84 20.66 -11.62
CA SER A 137 -39.51 20.59 -10.19
C SER A 137 -38.67 19.33 -9.86
N GLU A 138 -39.04 18.18 -10.44
CA GLU A 138 -38.28 16.94 -10.28
C GLU A 138 -36.85 17.06 -10.84
N ILE A 139 -36.69 17.67 -12.03
CA ILE A 139 -35.37 17.90 -12.65
C ILE A 139 -34.55 18.90 -11.81
N SER A 140 -35.15 19.99 -11.34
CA SER A 140 -34.48 20.96 -10.47
C SER A 140 -33.91 20.29 -9.23
N LYS A 141 -34.72 19.48 -8.53
CA LYS A 141 -34.27 18.73 -7.34
C LYS A 141 -33.12 17.78 -7.66
N LYS A 142 -33.20 17.02 -8.76
CA LYS A 142 -32.13 16.09 -9.17
C LYS A 142 -30.85 16.82 -9.57
N THR A 143 -30.97 17.99 -10.20
CA THR A 143 -29.83 18.85 -10.57
C THR A 143 -29.11 19.37 -9.33
N GLY A 144 -29.85 19.81 -8.31
CA GLY A 144 -29.27 20.22 -7.03
C GLY A 144 -28.52 19.07 -6.32
N VAL A 145 -29.10 17.87 -6.29
CA VAL A 145 -28.43 16.68 -5.74
C VAL A 145 -27.15 16.35 -6.53
N ALA A 146 -27.21 16.38 -7.87
CA ALA A 146 -26.05 16.11 -8.72
C ALA A 146 -24.92 17.14 -8.54
N THR A 147 -25.27 18.41 -8.29
CA THR A 147 -24.31 19.49 -8.01
C THR A 147 -23.58 19.24 -6.69
N ASN A 148 -24.33 18.93 -5.62
CA ASN A 148 -23.72 18.59 -4.33
C ASN A 148 -22.84 17.32 -4.42
N GLN A 149 -23.26 16.34 -5.23
CA GLN A 149 -22.48 15.13 -5.46
C GLN A 149 -21.15 15.46 -6.16
N ALA A 150 -21.16 16.36 -7.14
CA ALA A 150 -19.93 16.82 -7.82
C ALA A 150 -18.98 17.53 -6.83
N GLU A 151 -19.50 18.35 -5.93
CA GLU A 151 -18.70 19.01 -4.89
C GLU A 151 -18.03 17.98 -3.95
N ASN A 152 -18.79 16.97 -3.49
CA ASN A 152 -18.25 15.89 -2.66
C ASN A 152 -17.19 15.05 -3.40
N ILE A 153 -17.37 14.81 -4.70
CA ILE A 153 -16.38 14.12 -5.53
C ILE A 153 -15.09 14.94 -5.59
N ASN A 154 -15.19 16.25 -5.84
CA ASN A 154 -14.02 17.13 -5.85
C ASN A 154 -13.24 17.09 -4.54
N GLN A 155 -13.91 17.17 -3.38
CA GLN A 155 -13.26 17.05 -2.08
C GLN A 155 -12.54 15.69 -1.92
N THR A 156 -13.23 14.60 -2.28
CA THR A 156 -12.65 13.25 -2.19
C THR A 156 -11.42 13.11 -3.10
N VAL A 157 -11.47 13.70 -4.29
CA VAL A 157 -10.36 13.67 -5.26
C VAL A 157 -9.18 14.51 -4.79
N GLU A 158 -9.42 15.63 -4.11
CA GLU A 158 -8.37 16.43 -3.47
C GLU A 158 -7.65 15.63 -2.38
N GLU A 159 -8.39 14.92 -1.54
CA GLU A 159 -7.83 14.00 -0.53
C GLU A 159 -7.01 12.87 -1.18
N ILE A 160 -7.49 12.29 -2.29
CA ILE A 160 -6.75 11.28 -3.06
C ILE A 160 -5.45 11.87 -3.64
N SER A 161 -5.49 13.09 -4.19
CA SER A 161 -4.30 13.76 -4.73
C SER A 161 -3.26 14.01 -3.65
N LEU A 162 -3.68 14.51 -2.48
CA LEU A 162 -2.81 14.71 -1.32
C LEU A 162 -2.21 13.39 -0.83
N GLY A 163 -3.01 12.32 -0.76
CA GLY A 163 -2.54 10.98 -0.38
C GLY A 163 -1.52 10.40 -1.38
N ALA A 164 -1.71 10.66 -2.67
CA ALA A 164 -0.76 10.29 -3.72
C ALA A 164 0.57 11.05 -3.59
N GLU A 165 0.53 12.37 -3.36
CA GLU A 165 1.75 13.17 -3.12
C GLU A 165 2.52 12.71 -1.87
N GLN A 166 1.80 12.43 -0.77
CA GLN A 166 2.40 11.88 0.44
C GLN A 166 3.03 10.51 0.21
N SER A 167 2.38 9.65 -0.58
CA SER A 167 2.89 8.33 -0.96
C SER A 167 4.15 8.45 -1.82
N ALA A 168 4.19 9.38 -2.77
CA ALA A 168 5.39 9.64 -3.58
C ALA A 168 6.57 10.10 -2.70
N ALA A 169 6.33 11.04 -1.78
CA ALA A 169 7.35 11.52 -0.84
C ALA A 169 7.87 10.41 0.09
N ALA A 170 6.96 9.63 0.69
CA ALA A 170 7.33 8.50 1.55
C ALA A 170 8.12 7.43 0.79
N THR A 171 7.77 7.20 -0.48
CA THR A 171 8.45 6.25 -1.35
C THR A 171 9.86 6.72 -1.72
N GLN A 172 10.04 8.02 -1.97
CA GLN A 172 11.37 8.59 -2.17
C GLN A 172 12.25 8.42 -0.94
N SER A 173 11.74 8.71 0.26
CA SER A 173 12.49 8.45 1.50
C SER A 173 12.80 6.98 1.71
N ALA A 174 11.89 6.07 1.33
CA ALA A 174 12.15 4.63 1.37
C ALA A 174 13.26 4.21 0.39
N ALA A 175 13.32 4.81 -0.80
CA ALA A 175 14.39 4.56 -1.77
C ALA A 175 15.77 5.00 -1.23
N ASP A 176 15.82 6.16 -0.57
CA ASP A 176 17.07 6.66 0.06
C ASP A 176 17.55 5.71 1.17
N LEU A 177 16.62 5.22 2.01
CA LEU A 177 16.93 4.22 3.05
C LEU A 177 17.40 2.89 2.45
N VAL A 178 16.81 2.46 1.33
CA VAL A 178 17.23 1.26 0.60
C VAL A 178 18.67 1.37 0.10
N GLU A 179 19.07 2.53 -0.41
CA GLU A 179 20.46 2.80 -0.80
C GLU A 179 21.42 2.77 0.40
N GLU A 180 21.01 3.35 1.53
CA GLU A 180 21.81 3.31 2.76
C GLU A 180 22.00 1.87 3.27
N ILE A 181 20.93 1.06 3.30
CA ILE A 181 21.01 -0.34 3.72
C ILE A 181 21.88 -1.14 2.74
N TYR A 182 21.83 -0.85 1.43
CA TYR A 182 22.70 -1.49 0.44
C TYR A 182 24.19 -1.23 0.75
N ARG A 183 24.53 0.02 1.07
CA ARG A 183 25.89 0.40 1.46
C ARG A 183 26.33 -0.33 2.74
N LEU A 184 25.47 -0.38 3.75
CA LEU A 184 25.74 -1.09 5.02
C LEU A 184 25.93 -2.59 4.82
N ALA A 185 25.08 -3.24 4.00
CA ALA A 185 25.22 -4.66 3.69
C ALA A 185 26.54 -4.98 2.96
N THR A 186 26.97 -4.08 2.07
CA THR A 186 28.26 -4.18 1.38
C THR A 186 29.43 -4.07 2.38
N GLU A 187 29.35 -3.11 3.30
CA GLU A 187 30.36 -2.92 4.35
C GLU A 187 30.43 -4.13 5.30
N VAL A 188 29.30 -4.71 5.70
CA VAL A 188 29.24 -5.94 6.51
C VAL A 188 29.92 -7.10 5.79
N ARG A 189 29.68 -7.26 4.48
CA ARG A 189 30.33 -8.30 3.68
C ARG A 189 31.86 -8.12 3.64
N GLU A 190 32.35 -6.91 3.40
CA GLU A 190 33.78 -6.63 3.38
C GLU A 190 34.44 -6.91 4.74
N LYS A 191 33.76 -6.55 5.84
CA LYS A 191 34.21 -6.88 7.20
C LYS A 191 34.21 -8.38 7.46
N ALA A 192 33.21 -9.11 6.96
CA ALA A 192 33.18 -10.57 7.06
C ALA A 192 34.36 -11.20 6.31
N ASP A 193 34.65 -10.77 5.07
CA ASP A 193 35.80 -11.25 4.29
C ASP A 193 37.13 -10.96 5.02
N THR A 194 37.26 -9.77 5.63
CA THR A 194 38.44 -9.40 6.44
C THR A 194 38.59 -10.30 7.67
N CYS A 195 37.49 -10.53 8.42
CA CYS A 195 37.49 -11.42 9.57
C CYS A 195 37.86 -12.86 9.18
N LYS A 196 37.37 -13.35 8.05
CA LYS A 196 37.69 -14.68 7.54
C LYS A 196 39.20 -14.82 7.29
N HIS A 197 39.80 -13.85 6.61
CA HIS A 197 41.25 -13.84 6.39
C HIS A 197 42.03 -13.80 7.71
N SER A 198 41.56 -13.01 8.69
CA SER A 198 42.18 -12.96 10.01
C SER A 198 42.07 -14.30 10.76
N SER A 199 40.93 -15.00 10.66
CA SER A 199 40.75 -16.32 11.25
C SER A 199 41.67 -17.36 10.60
N ASP A 200 41.81 -17.35 9.28
CA ASP A 200 42.73 -18.24 8.55
C ASP A 200 44.19 -17.99 8.98
N HIS A 201 44.58 -16.71 9.11
CA HIS A 201 45.90 -16.33 9.60
C HIS A 201 46.15 -16.80 11.04
N MET A 202 45.19 -16.57 11.94
CA MET A 202 45.27 -17.04 13.34
C MET A 202 45.39 -18.56 13.43
N LEU A 203 44.67 -19.30 12.58
CA LEU A 203 44.77 -20.76 12.53
C LEU A 203 46.18 -21.23 12.15
N GLY A 204 46.82 -20.53 11.22
CA GLY A 204 48.23 -20.76 10.86
C GLY A 204 49.19 -20.51 12.03
N GLU A 205 49.04 -19.38 12.72
CA GLU A 205 49.87 -19.00 13.88
C GLU A 205 49.73 -19.98 15.06
N VAL A 206 48.49 -20.41 15.36
CA VAL A 206 48.23 -21.39 16.43
C VAL A 206 48.84 -22.75 16.08
N LYS A 207 48.76 -23.18 14.81
CA LYS A 207 49.39 -24.41 14.34
C LYS A 207 50.92 -24.34 14.51
N ALA A 208 51.55 -23.26 14.07
CA ALA A 208 52.99 -23.05 14.23
C ALA A 208 53.41 -23.03 15.71
N SER A 209 52.61 -22.37 16.56
CA SER A 209 52.83 -22.33 18.01
C SER A 209 52.74 -23.71 18.66
N LYS A 210 51.76 -24.52 18.24
CA LYS A 210 51.59 -25.90 18.70
C LYS A 210 52.81 -26.78 18.33
N GLU A 211 53.28 -26.67 17.08
CA GLU A 211 54.48 -27.38 16.62
C GLU A 211 55.73 -26.96 17.41
N ALA A 212 55.88 -25.66 17.69
CA ALA A 212 56.99 -25.15 18.49
C ALA A 212 56.96 -25.66 19.94
N ILE A 213 55.80 -25.64 20.60
CA ILE A 213 55.62 -26.15 21.97
C ILE A 213 55.87 -27.66 22.03
N ASP A 214 55.38 -28.43 21.05
CA ASP A 214 55.59 -29.88 20.98
C ASP A 214 57.09 -30.24 20.85
N SER A 215 57.81 -29.50 20.00
CA SER A 215 59.27 -29.61 19.90
C SER A 215 59.98 -29.24 21.21
N LEU A 216 59.47 -28.24 21.94
CA LEU A 216 60.02 -27.79 23.22
C LEU A 216 59.82 -28.86 24.31
N VAL A 217 58.62 -29.45 24.39
CA VAL A 217 58.32 -30.57 25.30
C VAL A 217 59.23 -31.75 25.01
N THR A 218 59.38 -32.12 23.74
CA THR A 218 60.26 -33.22 23.32
C THR A 218 61.71 -32.98 23.75
N GLY A 219 62.24 -31.77 23.52
CA GLY A 219 63.60 -31.40 23.94
C GLY A 219 63.80 -31.41 25.45
N VAL A 220 62.79 -31.00 26.23
CA VAL A 220 62.84 -31.05 27.69
C VAL A 220 62.79 -32.48 28.22
N GLU A 221 61.97 -33.35 27.62
CA GLU A 221 61.93 -34.78 27.96
C GLU A 221 63.26 -35.49 27.64
N GLU A 222 63.89 -35.14 26.52
CA GLU A 222 65.23 -35.65 26.15
C GLU A 222 66.30 -35.19 27.13
N MET A 223 66.30 -33.90 27.52
CA MET A 223 67.19 -33.36 28.54
C MET A 223 67.00 -34.04 29.91
N ALA A 224 65.75 -34.34 30.31
CA ALA A 224 65.49 -35.08 31.55
C ALA A 224 66.10 -36.50 31.50
N LYS A 225 66.02 -37.15 30.34
CA LYS A 225 66.61 -38.48 30.11
C LYS A 225 68.14 -38.45 30.14
N GLU A 226 68.77 -37.44 29.51
CA GLU A 226 70.22 -37.26 29.55
C GLU A 226 70.71 -37.01 30.98
N ASN A 227 70.03 -36.13 31.73
CA ASN A 227 70.36 -35.88 33.13
C ASN A 227 70.19 -37.13 34.02
N ALA A 228 69.19 -37.98 33.76
CA ALA A 228 69.06 -39.25 34.46
C ALA A 228 70.25 -40.20 34.18
N ALA A 229 70.76 -40.22 32.94
CA ALA A 229 71.96 -40.97 32.60
C ALA A 229 73.22 -40.38 33.27
N SER A 230 73.32 -39.05 33.39
CA SER A 230 74.38 -38.38 34.14
C SER A 230 74.36 -38.74 35.62
N LEU A 231 73.17 -38.81 36.26
CA LEU A 231 73.02 -39.28 37.64
C LEU A 231 73.59 -40.69 37.83
N GLU A 232 73.34 -41.60 36.89
CA GLU A 232 73.88 -42.96 36.93
C GLU A 232 75.42 -42.96 36.85
N ALA A 233 76.00 -42.09 36.01
CA ALA A 233 77.46 -41.93 35.90
C ALA A 233 78.07 -41.36 37.19
N VAL A 234 77.41 -40.37 37.81
CA VAL A 234 77.85 -39.79 39.09
C VAL A 234 77.73 -40.80 40.23
N HIS A 235 76.69 -41.65 40.24
CA HIS A 235 76.58 -42.74 41.21
C HIS A 235 77.74 -43.75 41.09
N ARG A 236 78.13 -44.11 39.86
CA ARG A 236 79.34 -44.95 39.65
C ARG A 236 80.60 -44.27 40.18
N LEU A 237 80.75 -42.96 39.96
CA LEU A 237 81.88 -42.20 40.49
C LEU A 237 81.89 -42.18 42.03
N ALA A 238 80.72 -42.08 42.66
CA ALA A 238 80.59 -42.17 44.12
C ALA A 238 81.04 -43.54 44.64
N GLU A 239 80.60 -44.63 43.99
CA GLU A 239 81.03 -45.99 44.35
C GLU A 239 82.53 -46.20 44.16
N ASP A 240 83.10 -45.70 43.06
CA ASP A 240 84.53 -45.80 42.79
C ASP A 240 85.35 -44.96 43.78
N THR A 241 84.87 -43.78 44.16
CA THR A 241 85.49 -42.93 45.19
C THR A 241 85.55 -43.66 46.53
N LYS A 242 84.48 -44.35 46.92
CA LYS A 242 84.42 -45.16 48.13
C LYS A 242 85.40 -46.34 48.11
N LYS A 243 85.56 -47.02 46.97
CA LYS A 243 86.59 -48.06 46.82
C LYS A 243 88.00 -47.49 46.98
N VAL A 244 88.25 -46.27 46.49
CA VAL A 244 89.53 -45.59 46.68
C VAL A 244 89.74 -45.22 48.16
N GLU A 245 88.70 -44.78 48.86
CA GLU A 245 88.73 -44.54 50.31
C GLU A 245 89.17 -45.80 51.08
N ASP A 246 88.56 -46.94 50.80
CA ASP A 246 88.90 -48.23 51.42
C ASP A 246 90.38 -48.58 51.20
N ILE A 247 90.90 -48.37 49.99
CA ILE A 247 92.31 -48.61 49.65
C ILE A 247 93.22 -47.65 50.42
N VAL A 248 92.88 -46.36 50.47
CA VAL A 248 93.67 -45.33 51.15
C VAL A 248 93.70 -45.56 52.66
N SER A 249 92.59 -45.99 53.25
CA SER A 249 92.50 -46.42 54.65
C SER A 249 93.42 -47.62 54.93
N PHE A 250 93.35 -48.66 54.10
CA PHE A 250 94.23 -49.83 54.21
C PHE A 250 95.72 -49.47 54.08
N VAL A 251 96.08 -48.58 53.13
CA VAL A 251 97.46 -48.10 52.99
C VAL A 251 97.90 -47.29 54.22
N GLY A 252 97.00 -46.52 54.83
CA GLY A 252 97.22 -45.83 56.10
C GLY A 252 97.52 -46.79 57.25
N GLU A 253 96.74 -47.87 57.37
CA GLU A 253 96.98 -48.95 58.35
C GLU A 253 98.34 -49.62 58.13
N VAL A 254 98.69 -49.92 56.88
CA VAL A 254 100.00 -50.50 56.52
C VAL A 254 101.13 -49.53 56.85
N ALA A 255 100.97 -48.22 56.58
CA ALA A 255 101.96 -47.20 56.93
C ALA A 255 102.14 -47.11 58.45
N ALA A 256 101.06 -47.11 59.23
CA ALA A 256 101.10 -47.10 60.69
C ALA A 256 101.76 -48.36 61.26
N GLN A 257 101.44 -49.53 60.72
CA GLN A 257 102.05 -50.80 61.10
C GLN A 257 103.54 -50.85 60.74
N THR A 258 103.91 -50.31 59.57
CA THR A 258 105.31 -50.20 59.13
C THR A 258 106.09 -49.23 60.01
N ASN A 259 105.48 -48.13 60.43
CA ASN A 259 106.07 -47.18 61.38
C ASN A 259 106.33 -47.83 62.74
N LEU A 260 105.38 -48.61 63.26
CA LEU A 260 105.54 -49.36 64.51
C LEU A 260 106.60 -50.46 64.41
N LEU A 261 106.66 -51.19 63.29
CA LEU A 261 107.70 -52.19 63.03
C LEU A 261 109.08 -51.55 62.93
N ALA A 262 109.19 -50.42 62.21
CA ALA A 262 110.42 -49.65 62.08
C ALA A 262 110.87 -49.05 63.41
N LEU A 263 109.94 -48.59 64.25
CA LEU A 263 110.23 -48.11 65.60
C LEU A 263 110.78 -49.25 66.49
N ASN A 264 110.12 -50.42 66.47
CA ASN A 264 110.60 -51.60 67.21
C ASN A 264 111.98 -52.06 66.72
N ALA A 265 112.22 -52.03 65.40
CA ALA A 265 113.51 -52.34 64.81
C ALA A 265 114.60 -51.31 65.19
N SER A 266 114.27 -50.01 65.20
CA SER A 266 115.18 -48.95 65.66
C SER A 266 115.52 -49.09 67.15
N ILE A 267 114.55 -49.48 67.99
CA ILE A 267 114.76 -49.74 69.43
C ILE A 267 115.69 -50.94 69.62
N GLU A 268 115.45 -52.06 68.93
CA GLU A 268 116.27 -53.26 69.09
C GLU A 268 117.68 -53.09 68.48
N ALA A 269 117.81 -52.30 67.41
CA ALA A 269 119.09 -51.90 66.84
C ALA A 269 119.89 -50.98 67.79
N ALA A 270 119.22 -50.07 68.52
CA ALA A 270 119.86 -49.29 69.58
C ALA A 270 120.30 -50.16 70.77
N ARG A 271 119.56 -51.23 71.06
CA ARG A 271 119.85 -52.21 72.12
C ARG A 271 121.07 -53.09 71.82
N ALA A 272 121.35 -53.36 70.53
CA ALA A 272 122.51 -54.12 70.07
C ALA A 272 123.84 -53.33 70.05
N GLY A 273 123.84 -52.05 70.46
CA GLY A 273 125.06 -51.24 70.60
C GLY A 273 125.82 -51.01 69.29
N GLU A 274 127.16 -51.14 69.30
CA GLU A 274 128.03 -50.88 68.13
C GLU A 274 127.70 -51.79 66.92
N HIS A 275 127.19 -53.01 67.14
CA HIS A 275 126.84 -53.95 66.07
C HIS A 275 125.50 -53.64 65.38
N GLY A 276 124.64 -52.80 65.98
CA GLY A 276 123.32 -52.43 65.46
C GLY A 276 123.26 -51.12 64.67
N LYS A 277 124.35 -50.35 64.61
CA LYS A 277 124.37 -49.00 64.00
C LYS A 277 123.89 -48.94 62.56
N GLY A 278 124.28 -49.90 61.71
CA GLY A 278 123.84 -49.95 60.30
C GLY A 278 122.34 -50.26 60.17
N PHE A 279 121.82 -51.15 61.00
CA PHE A 279 120.38 -51.47 61.05
C PHE A 279 119.53 -50.33 61.60
N ALA A 280 120.04 -49.59 62.60
CA ALA A 280 119.35 -48.42 63.16
C ALA A 280 119.16 -47.30 62.13
N VAL A 281 120.12 -47.10 61.21
CA VAL A 281 119.99 -46.12 60.11
C VAL A 281 118.88 -46.54 59.14
N VAL A 282 118.86 -47.81 58.72
CA VAL A 282 117.81 -48.32 57.83
C VAL A 282 116.44 -48.28 58.49
N ALA A 283 116.33 -48.69 59.75
CA ALA A 283 115.07 -48.66 60.49
C ALA A 283 114.54 -47.23 60.68
N ASN A 284 115.41 -46.25 60.93
CA ASN A 284 114.99 -44.84 60.98
C ASN A 284 114.58 -44.29 59.60
N GLU A 285 115.21 -44.71 58.51
CA GLU A 285 114.81 -44.31 57.15
C GLU A 285 113.46 -44.92 56.76
N VAL A 286 113.22 -46.19 57.10
CA VAL A 286 111.91 -46.86 56.92
C VAL A 286 110.84 -46.18 57.78
N ARG A 287 111.16 -45.79 59.02
CA ARG A 287 110.26 -45.04 59.90
C ARG A 287 109.86 -43.70 59.28
N LYS A 288 110.85 -42.97 58.73
CA LYS A 288 110.62 -41.69 58.06
C LYS A 288 109.76 -41.85 56.80
N LEU A 289 110.02 -42.86 55.97
CA LEU A 289 109.20 -43.18 54.79
C LEU A 289 107.77 -43.58 55.17
N ALA A 290 107.59 -44.28 56.30
CA ALA A 290 106.28 -44.64 56.81
C ALA A 290 105.50 -43.43 57.36
N ASP A 291 106.18 -42.51 58.07
CA ASP A 291 105.60 -41.23 58.50
C ASP A 291 105.22 -40.35 57.28
N GLU A 292 106.09 -40.25 56.27
CA GLU A 292 105.80 -39.53 55.01
C GLU A 292 104.63 -40.17 54.24
N SER A 293 104.54 -41.51 54.23
CA SER A 293 103.42 -42.24 53.62
C SER A 293 102.10 -42.01 54.37
N ALA A 294 102.13 -42.01 55.70
CA ALA A 294 100.95 -41.71 56.52
C ALA A 294 100.45 -40.27 56.29
N GLN A 295 101.38 -39.31 56.16
CA GLN A 295 101.05 -37.92 55.88
C GLN A 295 100.48 -37.74 54.47
N ALA A 296 100.99 -38.47 53.47
CA ALA A 296 100.44 -38.50 52.11
C ALA A 296 99.04 -39.12 52.07
N VAL A 297 98.83 -40.24 52.78
CA VAL A 297 97.51 -40.88 52.95
C VAL A 297 96.50 -39.90 53.55
N GLN A 298 96.89 -39.13 54.57
CA GLN A 298 96.02 -38.12 55.18
C GLN A 298 95.63 -37.01 54.19
N GLY A 299 96.56 -36.58 53.33
CA GLY A 299 96.27 -35.64 52.24
C GLY A 299 95.31 -36.20 51.19
N ILE A 300 95.47 -37.48 50.81
CA ILE A 300 94.58 -38.16 49.87
C ILE A 300 93.19 -38.37 50.49
N ALA A 301 93.09 -38.73 51.77
CA ALA A 301 91.82 -38.87 52.47
C ALA A 301 91.02 -37.55 52.49
N GLY A 302 91.70 -36.42 52.71
CA GLY A 302 91.06 -35.09 52.59
C GLY A 302 90.56 -34.77 51.18
N LEU A 303 91.29 -35.16 50.14
CA LEU A 303 90.85 -35.01 48.75
C LEU A 303 89.63 -35.90 48.43
N ILE A 304 89.60 -37.14 48.94
CA ILE A 304 88.47 -38.06 48.78
C ILE A 304 87.22 -37.47 49.43
N GLN A 305 87.33 -37.00 50.68
CA GLN A 305 86.22 -36.36 51.37
C GLN A 305 85.67 -35.15 50.59
N HIS A 306 86.56 -34.33 50.02
CA HIS A 306 86.16 -33.22 49.17
C HIS A 306 85.47 -33.69 47.86
N ILE A 307 85.94 -34.78 47.25
CA ILE A 307 85.29 -35.38 46.07
C ILE A 307 83.89 -35.91 46.44
N GLU A 308 83.72 -36.54 47.60
CA GLU A 308 82.40 -37.01 48.06
C GLU A 308 81.41 -35.85 48.28
N GLU A 309 81.88 -34.76 48.89
CA GLU A 309 81.08 -33.54 49.08
C GLU A 309 80.63 -32.96 47.73
N GLU A 310 81.54 -32.84 46.76
CA GLU A 310 81.24 -32.36 45.41
C GLU A 310 80.29 -33.31 44.65
N VAL A 311 80.49 -34.63 44.76
CA VAL A 311 79.60 -35.64 44.16
C VAL A 311 78.19 -35.52 44.72
N SER A 312 78.06 -35.39 46.04
CA SER A 312 76.76 -35.20 46.72
C SER A 312 76.07 -33.92 46.23
N HIS A 313 76.83 -32.83 46.10
CA HIS A 313 76.31 -31.57 45.56
C HIS A 313 75.81 -31.71 44.12
N VAL A 314 76.59 -32.35 43.25
CA VAL A 314 76.21 -32.60 41.84
C VAL A 314 74.96 -33.49 41.74
N VAL A 315 74.85 -34.56 42.55
CA VAL A 315 73.64 -35.40 42.62
C VAL A 315 72.42 -34.56 42.98
N GLY A 316 72.54 -33.71 44.00
CA GLY A 316 71.46 -32.79 44.40
C GLY A 316 71.03 -31.85 43.28
N GLN A 317 72.00 -31.25 42.57
CA GLN A 317 71.72 -30.36 41.45
C GLN A 317 71.03 -31.07 40.28
N ILE A 318 71.52 -32.25 39.87
CA ILE A 318 70.91 -33.00 38.75
C ILE A 318 69.51 -33.48 39.12
N THR A 319 69.29 -33.91 40.37
CA THR A 319 67.96 -34.33 40.84
C THR A 319 66.94 -33.18 40.72
N VAL A 320 67.32 -31.97 41.13
CA VAL A 320 66.48 -30.77 40.97
C VAL A 320 66.26 -30.45 39.49
N GLN A 321 67.27 -30.59 38.63
CA GLN A 321 67.13 -30.35 37.20
C GLN A 321 66.17 -31.34 36.53
N VAL A 322 66.22 -32.63 36.87
CA VAL A 322 65.28 -33.65 36.35
C VAL A 322 63.85 -33.33 36.79
N GLN A 323 63.65 -32.95 38.05
CA GLN A 323 62.33 -32.57 38.55
C GLN A 323 61.79 -31.35 37.80
N ASN A 324 62.60 -30.30 37.65
CA ASN A 324 62.21 -29.09 36.92
C ASN A 324 61.89 -29.38 35.44
N ALA A 325 62.67 -30.25 34.79
CA ALA A 325 62.41 -30.66 33.41
C ALA A 325 61.08 -31.39 33.27
N ASN A 326 60.77 -32.34 34.16
CA ASN A 326 59.48 -33.03 34.15
C ASN A 326 58.30 -32.07 34.38
N ASP A 327 58.43 -31.15 35.35
CA ASP A 327 57.40 -30.15 35.62
C ASP A 327 57.18 -29.22 34.42
N GLU A 328 58.25 -28.83 33.72
CA GLU A 328 58.15 -27.99 32.52
C GLU A 328 57.55 -28.74 31.33
N ALA A 329 57.85 -30.04 31.17
CA ALA A 329 57.21 -30.89 30.17
C ALA A 329 55.69 -31.01 30.40
N VAL A 330 55.24 -31.12 31.67
CA VAL A 330 53.81 -31.12 32.02
C VAL A 330 53.16 -29.79 31.65
N LYS A 331 53.78 -28.65 31.98
CA LYS A 331 53.27 -27.32 31.59
C LYS A 331 53.21 -27.16 30.08
N GLY A 332 54.21 -27.64 29.35
CA GLY A 332 54.22 -27.61 27.89
C GLY A 332 53.07 -28.41 27.28
N LYS A 333 52.74 -29.59 27.84
CA LYS A 333 51.55 -30.37 27.43
C LYS A 333 50.25 -29.62 27.68
N GLN A 334 50.11 -28.97 28.84
CA GLN A 334 48.94 -28.11 29.15
C GLN A 334 48.82 -26.92 28.18
N ALA A 335 49.95 -26.30 27.82
CA ALA A 335 49.96 -25.23 26.82
C ALA A 335 49.49 -25.73 25.44
N ASN A 336 49.90 -26.94 25.04
CA ASN A 336 49.44 -27.57 23.81
C ASN A 336 47.93 -27.89 23.80
N GLU A 337 47.37 -28.32 24.94
CA GLU A 337 45.92 -28.49 25.09
C GLU A 337 45.18 -27.16 24.94
N ALA A 338 45.70 -26.08 25.55
CA ALA A 338 45.13 -24.73 25.41
C ALA A 338 45.17 -24.23 23.95
N MET A 339 46.25 -24.52 23.20
CA MET A 339 46.31 -24.24 21.76
C MET A 339 45.27 -25.04 20.96
N GLY A 340 44.95 -26.27 21.38
CA GLY A 340 43.86 -27.07 20.82
C GLY A 340 42.50 -26.37 21.00
N GLN A 341 42.19 -25.92 22.21
CA GLN A 341 40.94 -25.17 22.49
C GLN A 341 40.86 -23.85 21.71
N MET A 342 42.01 -23.19 21.52
CA MET A 342 42.09 -21.97 20.71
C MET A 342 41.78 -22.25 19.24
N THR A 343 42.26 -23.39 18.71
CA THR A 343 41.94 -23.86 17.35
C THR A 343 40.44 -24.02 17.16
N ASP A 344 39.78 -24.72 18.09
CA ASP A 344 38.32 -24.94 18.03
C ASP A 344 37.55 -23.61 18.07
N SER A 345 38.00 -22.67 18.92
CA SER A 345 37.39 -21.34 19.03
C SER A 345 37.54 -20.52 17.74
N ILE A 346 38.71 -20.57 17.10
CA ILE A 346 38.96 -19.89 15.82
C ILE A 346 38.08 -20.47 14.72
N LEU A 347 37.94 -21.80 14.65
CA LEU A 347 37.06 -22.46 13.66
C LEU A 347 35.60 -22.08 13.86
N LEU A 348 35.14 -21.97 15.11
CA LEU A 348 33.79 -21.52 15.42
C LEU A 348 33.56 -20.06 14.95
N VAL A 349 34.52 -19.17 15.17
CA VAL A 349 34.47 -17.79 14.66
C VAL A 349 34.46 -17.77 13.13
N ALA A 350 35.30 -18.54 12.46
CA ALA A 350 35.34 -18.63 11.00
C ALA A 350 33.98 -19.09 10.42
N GLY A 351 33.35 -20.11 11.03
CA GLY A 351 32.02 -20.57 10.65
C GLY A 351 30.93 -19.52 10.87
N ALA A 352 30.99 -18.76 11.97
CA ALA A 352 30.08 -17.65 12.22
C ALA A 352 30.23 -16.52 11.18
N VAL A 353 31.46 -16.21 10.79
CA VAL A 353 31.77 -15.22 9.75
C VAL A 353 31.23 -15.64 8.38
N ASP A 354 31.36 -16.91 8.01
CA ASP A 354 30.77 -17.44 6.76
C ASP A 354 29.24 -17.32 6.74
N ASN A 355 28.59 -17.57 7.89
CA ASN A 355 27.15 -17.36 8.03
C ASN A 355 26.78 -15.88 7.87
N ILE A 356 27.55 -14.96 8.45
CA ILE A 356 27.33 -13.51 8.31
C ILE A 356 27.46 -13.08 6.84
N ALA A 357 28.47 -13.57 6.12
CA ALA A 357 28.66 -13.26 4.70
C ALA A 357 27.47 -13.76 3.85
N SER A 358 26.95 -14.94 4.14
CA SER A 358 25.76 -15.50 3.49
C SER A 358 24.50 -14.67 3.77
N LEU A 359 24.29 -14.27 5.04
CA LEU A 359 23.17 -13.41 5.42
C LEU A 359 23.24 -12.04 4.74
N ALA A 360 24.43 -11.44 4.68
CA ALA A 360 24.64 -10.17 3.99
C ALA A 360 24.30 -10.28 2.49
N LYS A 361 24.65 -11.38 1.83
CA LYS A 361 24.27 -11.65 0.43
C LYS A 361 22.75 -11.72 0.27
N ASN A 362 22.05 -12.51 1.08
CA ASN A 362 20.59 -12.64 1.00
C ASN A 362 19.89 -11.29 1.29
N GLN A 363 20.48 -10.48 2.18
CA GLN A 363 20.00 -9.15 2.47
C GLN A 363 20.12 -8.23 1.23
N MET A 364 21.23 -8.30 0.48
CA MET A 364 21.39 -7.53 -0.77
C MET A 364 20.31 -7.90 -1.81
N GLU A 365 19.97 -9.17 -1.96
CA GLU A 365 18.89 -9.61 -2.86
C GLU A 365 17.52 -9.03 -2.43
N SER A 366 17.25 -9.05 -1.12
CA SER A 366 16.02 -8.47 -0.56
C SER A 366 15.94 -6.95 -0.75
N ILE A 367 17.08 -6.26 -0.62
CA ILE A 367 17.19 -4.80 -0.84
C ILE A 367 16.91 -4.45 -2.30
N GLN A 368 17.39 -5.24 -3.27
CA GLN A 368 17.08 -5.02 -4.69
C GLN A 368 15.59 -5.15 -4.99
N GLU A 369 14.93 -6.15 -4.41
CA GLU A 369 13.48 -6.32 -4.57
C GLU A 369 12.71 -5.16 -3.91
N ALA A 370 13.12 -4.72 -2.72
CA ALA A 370 12.55 -3.54 -2.07
C ALA A 370 12.70 -2.28 -2.93
N ALA A 371 13.87 -2.06 -3.55
CA ALA A 371 14.11 -0.94 -4.46
C ALA A 371 13.13 -0.96 -5.65
N ARG A 372 12.93 -2.14 -6.26
CA ARG A 372 12.00 -2.34 -7.37
C ARG A 372 10.56 -2.02 -6.96
N GLN A 373 10.13 -2.52 -5.81
CA GLN A 373 8.79 -2.27 -5.27
C GLN A 373 8.57 -0.79 -4.94
N SER A 374 9.57 -0.10 -4.38
CA SER A 374 9.50 1.34 -4.18
C SER A 374 9.31 2.09 -5.50
N GLN A 375 10.04 1.73 -6.56
CA GLN A 375 9.84 2.35 -7.88
C GLN A 375 8.43 2.11 -8.44
N GLU A 376 7.86 0.91 -8.26
CA GLU A 376 6.48 0.61 -8.66
C GLU A 376 5.46 1.46 -7.89
N VAL A 377 5.62 1.61 -6.57
CA VAL A 377 4.74 2.45 -5.75
C VAL A 377 4.83 3.92 -6.14
N ALA A 378 6.02 4.43 -6.44
CA ALA A 378 6.21 5.80 -6.91
C ALA A 378 5.46 6.04 -8.23
N ALA A 379 5.57 5.11 -9.19
CA ALA A 379 4.85 5.19 -10.46
C ALA A 379 3.33 5.14 -10.27
N ILE A 380 2.83 4.30 -9.36
CA ILE A 380 1.40 4.24 -9.01
C ILE A 380 0.93 5.56 -8.39
N ALA A 381 1.74 6.16 -7.50
CA ALA A 381 1.42 7.44 -6.88
C ALA A 381 1.34 8.56 -7.92
N GLU A 382 2.28 8.63 -8.86
CA GLU A 382 2.24 9.59 -9.97
C GLU A 382 1.00 9.40 -10.85
N GLN A 383 0.70 8.15 -11.23
CA GLN A 383 -0.49 7.83 -12.03
C GLN A 383 -1.78 8.18 -11.29
N THR A 384 -1.83 7.98 -9.97
CA THR A 384 -2.97 8.31 -9.12
C THR A 384 -3.16 9.83 -9.05
N SER A 385 -2.08 10.60 -8.90
CA SER A 385 -2.13 12.07 -8.94
C SER A 385 -2.61 12.59 -10.30
N ALA A 386 -2.12 12.00 -11.40
CA ALA A 386 -2.59 12.34 -12.75
C ALA A 386 -4.07 12.02 -12.95
N GLY A 387 -4.51 10.83 -12.52
CA GLY A 387 -5.92 10.42 -12.56
C GLY A 387 -6.82 11.31 -11.70
N ALA A 388 -6.35 11.74 -10.53
CA ALA A 388 -7.08 12.68 -9.68
C ALA A 388 -7.33 14.01 -10.42
N LYS A 389 -6.31 14.56 -11.09
CA LYS A 389 -6.45 15.79 -11.90
C LYS A 389 -7.47 15.63 -13.04
N GLU A 390 -7.48 14.48 -13.70
CA GLU A 390 -8.46 14.19 -14.76
C GLU A 390 -9.89 14.13 -14.21
N VAL A 391 -10.10 13.46 -13.07
CA VAL A 391 -11.41 13.40 -12.42
C VAL A 391 -11.87 14.78 -11.95
N THR A 392 -10.97 15.62 -11.39
CA THR A 392 -11.31 17.01 -11.05
C THR A 392 -11.76 17.79 -12.28
N SER A 393 -11.09 17.64 -13.43
CA SER A 393 -11.47 18.32 -14.67
C SER A 393 -12.88 17.90 -15.12
N ILE A 394 -13.17 16.59 -15.14
CA ILE A 394 -14.48 16.05 -15.52
C ILE A 394 -15.57 16.53 -14.55
N THR A 395 -15.27 16.58 -13.25
CA THR A 395 -16.22 17.01 -12.22
C THR A 395 -16.55 18.50 -12.35
N ASN A 396 -15.57 19.33 -12.69
CA ASN A 396 -15.79 20.75 -12.99
C ASN A 396 -16.65 20.95 -14.26
N GLU A 397 -16.41 20.16 -15.31
CA GLU A 397 -17.25 20.17 -16.51
C GLU A 397 -18.69 19.74 -16.18
N GLN A 398 -18.86 18.71 -15.34
CA GLN A 398 -20.17 18.28 -14.86
C GLN A 398 -20.90 19.38 -14.09
N ALA A 399 -20.20 20.16 -13.25
CA ALA A 399 -20.79 21.30 -12.56
C ALA A 399 -21.31 22.37 -13.53
N HIS A 400 -20.55 22.68 -14.59
CA HIS A 400 -21.00 23.59 -15.65
C HIS A 400 -22.22 23.08 -16.42
N VAL A 401 -22.29 21.77 -16.67
CA VAL A 401 -23.46 21.13 -17.27
C VAL A 401 -24.68 21.26 -16.35
N MET A 402 -24.53 21.06 -15.04
CA MET A 402 -25.62 21.24 -14.07
C MET A 402 -26.14 22.68 -14.04
N GLU A 403 -25.25 23.68 -14.07
CA GLU A 403 -25.63 25.10 -14.15
C GLU A 403 -26.44 25.38 -15.45
N SER A 404 -26.04 24.76 -16.55
CA SER A 404 -26.74 24.88 -17.84
C SER A 404 -28.13 24.24 -17.80
N ILE A 405 -28.25 23.07 -17.16
CA ILE A 405 -29.55 22.40 -16.94
C ILE A 405 -30.45 23.29 -16.08
N GLU A 406 -29.93 23.87 -15.00
CA GLU A 406 -30.71 24.77 -14.14
C GLU A 406 -31.26 25.99 -14.90
N LYS A 407 -30.45 26.59 -15.78
CA LYS A 407 -30.91 27.66 -16.69
C LYS A 407 -32.02 27.20 -17.62
N LEU A 408 -31.90 26.01 -18.22
CA LEU A 408 -32.92 25.42 -19.10
C LEU A 408 -34.22 25.10 -18.36
N VAL A 409 -34.12 24.56 -17.14
CA VAL A 409 -35.26 24.29 -16.25
C VAL A 409 -36.01 25.59 -15.94
N GLY A 410 -35.28 26.64 -15.56
CA GLY A 410 -35.89 27.95 -15.33
C GLY A 410 -36.52 28.57 -16.58
N GLN A 411 -35.98 28.30 -17.78
CA GLN A 411 -36.62 28.71 -19.02
C GLN A 411 -37.90 27.93 -19.31
N LEU A 412 -37.87 26.60 -19.13
CA LEU A 412 -39.02 25.74 -19.33
C LEU A 412 -40.16 26.08 -18.37
N GLU A 413 -39.84 26.43 -17.13
CA GLU A 413 -40.82 26.91 -16.14
C GLU A 413 -41.50 28.20 -16.61
N ARG A 414 -40.72 29.19 -17.09
CA ARG A 414 -41.26 30.44 -17.63
C ARG A 414 -42.14 30.20 -18.86
N ASP A 415 -41.77 29.28 -19.73
CA ASP A 415 -42.54 28.98 -20.94
C ASP A 415 -43.82 28.21 -20.62
N ALA A 416 -43.80 27.30 -19.63
CA ALA A 416 -44.99 26.66 -19.10
C ALA A 416 -45.94 27.69 -18.44
N GLU A 417 -45.41 28.65 -17.67
CA GLU A 417 -46.22 29.71 -17.04
C GLU A 417 -46.83 30.67 -18.07
N LYS A 418 -46.09 31.03 -19.13
CA LYS A 418 -46.63 31.80 -20.27
C LYS A 418 -47.75 31.04 -20.98
N LEU A 419 -47.56 29.73 -21.22
CA LEU A 419 -48.58 28.88 -21.85
C LEU A 419 -49.83 28.79 -20.96
N LYS A 420 -49.64 28.61 -19.64
CA LYS A 420 -50.72 28.66 -18.63
C LYS A 420 -51.49 29.97 -18.69
N GLY A 421 -50.78 31.11 -18.74
CA GLY A 421 -51.38 32.44 -18.87
C GLY A 421 -52.18 32.61 -20.16
N ASN A 422 -51.65 32.15 -21.30
CA ASN A 422 -52.32 32.21 -22.59
C ASN A 422 -53.61 31.37 -22.61
N ILE A 423 -53.59 30.20 -21.97
CA ILE A 423 -54.72 29.27 -21.89
C ILE A 423 -55.74 29.71 -20.84
N GLY A 424 -55.30 30.38 -19.77
CA GLY A 424 -56.18 30.96 -18.75
C GLY A 424 -57.15 32.02 -19.28
N ARG A 425 -56.91 32.56 -20.49
CA ARG A 425 -57.86 33.40 -21.22
C ARG A 425 -59.09 32.61 -21.69
N PHE A 426 -58.97 31.29 -21.85
CA PHE A 426 -60.05 30.40 -22.25
C PHE A 426 -60.76 29.83 -21.02
N GLN A 427 -61.99 30.28 -20.79
CA GLN A 427 -62.86 29.76 -19.75
C GLN A 427 -63.50 28.47 -20.23
N ILE A 428 -62.91 27.36 -19.82
CA ILE A 428 -63.56 26.05 -19.76
C ILE A 428 -64.33 25.95 -18.44
N ARG A 429 -65.33 25.08 -18.37
CA ARG A 429 -66.27 25.05 -17.24
C ARG A 429 -65.65 24.40 -16.02
#